data_AF-A0A6L9IUK2-F1
#
_entry.id   AF-A0A6L9IUK2-F1
#
_cell.length_a   1.000
_cell.length_b   1.000
_cell.length_c   1.000
_cell.angle_alpha   90.00
_cell.angle_beta   90.00
_cell.angle_gamma   90.00
#
_symmetry.space_group_name_H-M   'P 1'
#
loop_
_entity.id
_entity.type
_entity.pdbx_description
1 polymer ?
#
loop_
_entity_poly.entity_id
_entity_poly.type
_entity_poly.pdbx_seq_one_letter_code
_entity_poly.pdbx_strand_id
1 'polypeptide(L)'
;MLDRQKTRVPLADRVYRPLGVTLALVATGVLYGILPLLEVYLLQELEATAGEAYIQGGVSISTWKVLQALYGGVVLMICIWAWWGRPPWVRFVLIGAILLPTLFNLWRVIDAWTSEIDPVFGGQAQEASRTFLLNCYLPGIILVPLYVVWYLNRAPARAFYWRVPLSELAAQDPRLAQPAQEGWPPPEDLSDQPTKTET
;
A
#
# COMPACT_ATOMS: atom_id res chain seq x y z
N MET A 1 -38.32 36.16 16.84
CA MET A 1 -36.91 35.83 17.13
C MET A 1 -36.80 34.32 17.31
N LEU A 2 -36.54 33.59 16.23
CA LEU A 2 -36.22 32.16 16.28
C LEU A 2 -34.76 32.07 15.88
N ASP A 3 -33.90 32.07 16.90
CA ASP A 3 -32.48 31.93 16.73
C ASP A 3 -32.22 30.50 16.26
N ARG A 4 -31.92 30.38 14.97
CA ARG A 4 -31.67 29.11 14.29
C ARG A 4 -30.34 28.60 14.84
N GLN A 5 -30.37 27.89 15.97
CA GLN A 5 -29.22 27.15 16.49
C GLN A 5 -28.71 26.26 15.36
N LYS A 6 -27.67 26.73 14.67
CA LYS A 6 -26.77 25.90 13.89
C LYS A 6 -26.19 24.91 14.88
N THR A 7 -26.80 23.74 14.99
CA THR A 7 -26.19 22.56 15.58
C THR A 7 -24.86 22.39 14.86
N ARG A 8 -23.78 22.82 15.53
CA ARG A 8 -22.43 22.53 15.08
C ARG A 8 -22.31 21.02 15.24
N VAL A 9 -22.58 20.29 14.17
CA VAL A 9 -22.27 18.86 14.10
C VAL A 9 -20.80 18.76 14.53
N PRO A 10 -20.49 18.08 15.65
CA PRO A 10 -19.12 17.98 16.11
C PRO A 10 -18.29 17.42 14.96
N LEU A 11 -17.10 17.98 14.72
CA LEU A 11 -16.21 17.62 13.61
C LEU A 11 -15.94 16.10 13.50
N ALA A 12 -16.16 15.36 14.59
CA ALA A 12 -16.10 13.91 14.68
C ALA A 12 -17.15 13.12 13.86
N ASP A 13 -18.21 13.77 13.38
CA ASP A 13 -19.33 13.11 12.67
C ASP A 13 -19.17 13.09 11.14
N ARG A 14 -18.13 13.76 10.60
CA ARG A 14 -17.80 13.61 9.17
C ARG A 14 -17.02 12.32 8.98
N VAL A 15 -17.44 11.51 8.00
CA VAL A 15 -16.66 10.38 7.47
C VAL A 15 -15.34 10.94 6.92
N TYR A 16 -14.33 11.01 7.77
CA TYR A 16 -13.01 11.52 7.43
C TYR A 16 -12.33 10.51 6.51
N ARG A 17 -11.73 10.99 5.42
CA ARG A 17 -10.97 10.14 4.50
C ARG A 17 -9.59 9.93 5.09
N PRO A 18 -9.25 8.72 5.57
CA PRO A 18 -7.97 8.52 6.23
C PRO A 18 -6.84 8.66 5.19
N LEU A 19 -5.87 9.51 5.50
CA LEU A 19 -4.72 9.78 4.62
C LEU A 19 -3.94 8.51 4.24
N GLY A 20 -3.96 7.48 5.08
CA GLY A 20 -3.32 6.21 4.74
C GLY A 20 -4.08 5.38 3.71
N VAL A 21 -5.41 5.53 3.57
CA VAL A 21 -6.15 4.90 2.45
C VAL A 21 -5.76 5.59 1.14
N THR A 22 -5.68 6.92 1.14
CA THR A 22 -5.25 7.64 -0.07
C THR A 22 -3.80 7.30 -0.43
N LEU A 23 -2.91 7.20 0.55
CA LEU A 23 -1.52 6.79 0.31
C LEU A 23 -1.43 5.36 -0.22
N ALA A 24 -2.20 4.43 0.35
CA ALA A 24 -2.28 3.05 -0.12
C ALA A 24 -2.75 2.99 -1.59
N LEU A 25 -3.81 3.72 -1.95
CA LEU A 25 -4.33 3.75 -3.31
C LEU A 25 -3.35 4.36 -4.30
N VAL A 26 -2.67 5.44 -3.92
CA VAL A 26 -1.63 6.06 -4.75
C VAL A 26 -0.45 5.11 -4.93
N ALA A 27 0.07 4.53 -3.85
CA ALA A 27 1.17 3.58 -3.92
C ALA A 27 0.82 2.37 -4.80
N THR A 28 -0.38 1.79 -4.62
CA THR A 28 -0.86 0.68 -5.45
C THR A 28 -1.03 1.10 -6.91
N GLY A 29 -1.68 2.23 -7.17
CA GLY A 29 -1.93 2.72 -8.53
C GLY A 29 -0.62 3.01 -9.27
N VAL A 30 0.38 3.56 -8.59
CA VAL A 30 1.70 3.80 -9.18
C VAL A 30 2.44 2.49 -9.43
N LEU A 31 2.60 1.64 -8.42
CA LEU A 31 3.46 0.45 -8.52
C LEU A 31 2.86 -0.69 -9.32
N TYR A 32 1.54 -0.89 -9.24
CA TYR A 32 0.85 -2.00 -9.89
C TYR A 32 -0.03 -1.57 -11.07
N GLY A 33 -0.22 -0.26 -11.28
CA GLY A 33 -0.98 0.28 -12.41
C GLY A 33 -0.08 0.98 -13.43
N ILE A 34 0.57 2.06 -13.01
CA ILE A 34 1.37 2.92 -13.91
C ILE A 34 2.68 2.25 -14.31
N LEU A 35 3.43 1.70 -13.35
CA LEU A 35 4.72 1.06 -13.60
C LEU A 35 4.65 -0.07 -14.65
N PRO A 36 3.69 -1.03 -14.58
CA PRO A 36 3.60 -2.05 -15.62
C PRO A 36 3.19 -1.48 -16.98
N LEU A 37 2.41 -0.40 -17.05
CA LEU A 37 2.10 0.26 -18.32
C LEU A 37 3.33 0.96 -18.90
N LEU A 38 4.17 1.54 -18.05
CA LEU A 38 5.44 2.13 -18.44
C LEU A 38 6.39 1.06 -19.00
N GLU A 39 6.47 -0.11 -18.38
CA GLU A 39 7.26 -1.24 -18.90
C GLU A 39 6.79 -1.67 -20.29
N VAL A 40 5.47 -1.80 -20.50
CA VAL A 40 4.91 -2.13 -21.82
C VAL A 40 5.25 -1.07 -22.85
N TYR A 41 5.13 0.22 -22.49
CA TYR A 41 5.47 1.33 -23.36
C TYR A 41 6.96 1.31 -23.75
N LEU A 42 7.86 1.13 -22.79
CA LEU A 42 9.29 1.04 -23.06
C LEU A 42 9.62 -0.16 -23.96
N LEU A 43 9.05 -1.34 -23.67
CA LEU A 43 9.24 -2.52 -24.51
C LEU A 43 8.67 -2.36 -25.92
N GLN A 44 7.64 -1.55 -26.11
CA GLN A 44 7.10 -1.22 -27.41
C GLN A 44 8.03 -0.29 -28.19
N GLU A 45 8.58 0.73 -27.52
CA GLU A 45 9.54 1.66 -28.14
C GLU A 45 10.85 0.96 -28.51
N LEU A 46 11.33 0.06 -27.65
CA LEU A 46 12.49 -0.79 -27.94
C LEU A 46 12.27 -1.67 -29.16
N GLU A 47 11.09 -2.30 -29.30
CA GLU A 47 10.77 -3.13 -30.47
C GLU A 47 10.70 -2.29 -31.75
N ALA A 48 10.08 -1.11 -31.70
CA ALA A 48 10.00 -0.19 -32.83
C ALA A 48 11.38 0.31 -33.28
N THR A 49 12.31 0.52 -32.34
CA THR A 49 13.65 1.05 -32.61
C THR A 49 14.65 -0.04 -33.01
N ALA A 50 14.57 -1.23 -32.39
CA ALA A 50 15.52 -2.31 -32.62
C ALA A 50 15.18 -3.18 -33.85
N GLY A 51 13.94 -3.16 -34.34
CA GLY A 51 13.52 -3.95 -35.50
C GLY A 51 13.53 -5.47 -35.29
N GLU A 52 13.93 -5.93 -34.11
CA GLU A 52 13.96 -7.33 -33.71
C GLU A 52 13.04 -7.56 -32.50
N ALA A 53 12.22 -8.61 -32.58
CA ALA A 53 11.38 -9.04 -31.47
C ALA A 53 12.31 -9.54 -30.34
N TYR A 54 12.42 -8.77 -29.25
CA TYR A 54 13.28 -9.07 -28.11
C TYR A 54 12.83 -10.36 -27.38
N ILE A 55 13.28 -11.54 -27.84
CA ILE A 55 12.84 -12.85 -27.32
C ILE A 55 13.42 -13.06 -25.92
N GLN A 56 12.74 -12.57 -24.89
CA GLN A 56 13.04 -12.95 -23.51
C GLN A 56 12.26 -14.23 -23.17
N GLY A 57 12.90 -15.39 -23.35
CA GLY A 57 12.43 -16.66 -22.77
C GLY A 57 11.38 -17.48 -23.55
N GLY A 58 11.31 -17.35 -24.87
CA GLY A 58 10.57 -18.32 -25.73
C GLY A 58 9.04 -18.20 -25.73
N VAL A 59 8.46 -17.23 -25.00
CA VAL A 59 7.03 -16.87 -25.09
C VAL A 59 6.91 -15.61 -25.95
N SER A 60 5.98 -15.59 -26.91
CA SER A 60 5.75 -14.43 -27.77
C SER A 60 5.49 -13.18 -26.93
N ILE A 61 6.37 -12.19 -27.06
CA ILE A 61 6.38 -10.92 -26.31
C ILE A 61 5.04 -10.18 -26.43
N SER A 62 4.33 -10.37 -27.55
CA SER A 62 3.01 -9.78 -27.80
C SER A 62 1.97 -10.17 -26.75
N THR A 63 1.87 -11.45 -26.40
CA THR A 63 0.90 -11.95 -25.42
C THR A 63 1.22 -11.44 -24.01
N TRP A 64 2.50 -11.40 -23.65
CA TRP A 64 2.94 -10.91 -22.35
C TRP A 64 2.66 -9.41 -22.18
N LYS A 65 2.97 -8.60 -23.20
CA LYS A 65 2.68 -7.16 -23.23
C LYS A 65 1.19 -6.88 -23.02
N VAL A 66 0.32 -7.59 -23.73
CA VAL A 66 -1.14 -7.41 -23.62
C VAL A 66 -1.64 -7.78 -22.23
N LEU A 67 -1.17 -8.90 -21.67
CA LEU A 67 -1.57 -9.33 -20.33
C LEU A 67 -1.14 -8.30 -19.27
N GLN A 68 0.08 -7.78 -19.38
CA GLN A 68 0.62 -6.78 -18.46
C GLN A 68 -0.12 -5.43 -18.57
N ALA A 69 -0.46 -5.00 -19.78
CA ALA A 69 -1.27 -3.80 -20.01
C ALA A 69 -2.69 -3.94 -19.45
N LEU A 70 -3.36 -5.08 -19.71
CA LEU A 70 -4.68 -5.38 -19.15
C LEU A 70 -4.65 -5.37 -17.63
N TYR A 71 -3.65 -6.02 -17.04
CA TYR A 71 -3.46 -6.06 -15.60
C TYR A 71 -3.31 -4.65 -15.00
N GLY A 72 -2.42 -3.82 -15.54
CA GLY A 72 -2.22 -2.45 -15.07
C GLY A 72 -3.49 -1.60 -15.19
N GLY A 73 -4.24 -1.74 -16.29
CA GLY A 73 -5.52 -1.09 -16.48
C GLY A 73 -6.58 -1.52 -15.46
N VAL A 74 -6.70 -2.83 -15.20
CA VAL A 74 -7.63 -3.38 -14.20
C VAL A 74 -7.30 -2.87 -12.81
N VAL A 75 -6.03 -2.83 -12.42
CA VAL A 75 -5.60 -2.30 -11.12
C VAL A 75 -5.99 -0.83 -10.96
N LEU A 76 -5.76 0.01 -11.98
CA LEU A 76 -6.18 1.41 -11.94
C LEU A 76 -7.70 1.54 -11.79
N MET A 77 -8.46 0.70 -12.50
CA MET A 77 -9.92 0.64 -12.36
C MET A 77 -10.34 0.29 -10.93
N ILE A 78 -9.70 -0.71 -10.32
CA ILE A 78 -9.93 -1.12 -8.94
C ILE A 78 -9.56 0.03 -7.98
N CYS A 79 -8.46 0.75 -8.22
CA CYS A 79 -8.08 1.91 -7.43
C CYS A 79 -9.13 3.03 -7.49
N ILE A 80 -9.70 3.30 -8.67
CA ILE A 80 -10.78 4.28 -8.85
C ILE A 80 -12.05 3.85 -8.11
N TRP A 81 -12.41 2.57 -8.18
CA TRP A 81 -13.55 2.02 -7.44
C TRP A 81 -13.33 2.04 -5.93
N ALA A 82 -12.12 1.68 -5.48
CA ALA A 82 -11.74 1.75 -4.07
C ALA A 82 -11.72 3.19 -3.56
N TRP A 83 -11.33 4.15 -4.39
CA TRP A 83 -11.43 5.58 -4.09
C TRP A 83 -12.88 6.04 -3.87
N TRP A 84 -13.84 5.42 -4.55
CA TRP A 84 -15.26 5.73 -4.39
C TRP A 84 -15.85 5.22 -3.06
N GLY A 85 -15.17 4.32 -2.36
CA GLY A 85 -15.52 3.90 -1.00
C GLY A 85 -16.84 3.14 -0.86
N ARG A 86 -17.33 2.54 -1.95
CA ARG A 86 -18.46 1.58 -1.96
C ARG A 86 -18.01 0.41 -2.82
N PRO A 87 -18.33 -0.85 -2.51
CA PRO A 87 -18.78 -1.51 -1.26
C PRO A 87 -17.63 -2.05 -0.34
N PRO A 88 -17.91 -2.57 0.88
CA PRO A 88 -16.87 -3.04 1.82
C PRO A 88 -16.06 -4.24 1.33
N TRP A 89 -16.54 -4.99 0.32
CA TRP A 89 -15.76 -6.08 -0.29
C TRP A 89 -14.59 -5.58 -1.14
N VAL A 90 -14.60 -4.31 -1.57
CA VAL A 90 -13.52 -3.73 -2.38
C VAL A 90 -12.18 -3.78 -1.64
N ARG A 91 -12.18 -3.79 -0.30
CA ARG A 91 -10.97 -4.01 0.50
C ARG A 91 -10.29 -5.33 0.17
N PHE A 92 -11.07 -6.40 0.03
CA PHE A 92 -10.57 -7.75 -0.21
C PHE A 92 -10.12 -7.91 -1.66
N VAL A 93 -10.84 -7.27 -2.59
CA VAL A 93 -10.43 -7.23 -3.99
C VAL A 93 -9.14 -6.44 -4.16
N LEU A 94 -8.95 -5.32 -3.47
CA LEU A 94 -7.69 -4.57 -3.50
C LEU A 94 -6.55 -5.39 -2.90
N ILE A 95 -6.78 -6.06 -1.76
CA ILE A 95 -5.78 -6.96 -1.15
C ILE A 95 -5.42 -8.10 -2.11
N GLY A 96 -6.41 -8.77 -2.69
CA GLY A 96 -6.20 -9.86 -3.65
C GLY A 96 -5.47 -9.39 -4.90
N ALA A 97 -5.88 -8.25 -5.47
CA ALA A 97 -5.28 -7.64 -6.65
C ALA A 97 -3.82 -7.21 -6.42
N ILE A 98 -3.40 -6.97 -5.18
CA ILE A 98 -2.01 -6.65 -4.84
C ILE A 98 -1.23 -7.92 -4.46
N LEU A 99 -1.83 -8.85 -3.72
CA LEU A 99 -1.12 -10.04 -3.23
C LEU A 99 -0.84 -11.06 -4.33
N LEU A 100 -1.80 -11.35 -5.22
CA LEU A 100 -1.60 -12.27 -6.35
C LEU A 100 -0.37 -11.91 -7.22
N PRO A 101 -0.27 -10.69 -7.78
CA PRO A 101 0.87 -10.29 -8.60
C PRO A 101 2.16 -10.21 -7.79
N THR A 102 2.08 -9.83 -6.51
CA THR A 102 3.24 -9.81 -5.60
C THR A 102 3.80 -11.22 -5.47
N LEU A 103 2.94 -12.21 -5.21
CA LEU A 103 3.35 -13.60 -5.06
C LEU A 103 3.93 -14.16 -6.36
N PHE A 104 3.28 -13.84 -7.49
CA PHE A 104 3.75 -14.25 -8.80
C PHE A 104 5.11 -13.62 -9.15
N ASN A 105 5.30 -12.32 -8.89
CA ASN A 105 6.58 -11.65 -9.10
C ASN A 105 7.66 -12.18 -8.15
N LEU A 106 7.32 -12.51 -6.90
CA LEU A 106 8.26 -13.12 -5.96
C LEU A 106 8.74 -14.48 -6.47
N TRP A 107 7.81 -15.30 -6.99
CA TRP A 107 8.14 -16.57 -7.63
C TRP A 107 9.07 -16.38 -8.83
N ARG A 108 8.80 -15.39 -9.69
CA ARG A 108 9.71 -15.06 -10.81
C ARG A 108 11.10 -14.62 -10.36
N VAL A 109 11.19 -13.85 -9.27
CA VAL A 109 12.48 -13.45 -8.71
C VAL A 109 13.25 -14.66 -8.22
N ILE A 110 12.58 -15.61 -7.54
CA ILE A 110 13.19 -16.87 -7.08
C ILE A 110 13.68 -17.69 -8.28
N ASP A 111 12.84 -17.86 -9.30
CA ASP A 111 13.15 -18.61 -10.52
C ASP A 111 14.35 -18.02 -11.28
N ALA A 112 14.38 -16.68 -11.41
CA ALA A 112 15.51 -15.96 -11.99
C ALA A 112 16.78 -16.07 -11.14
N TRP A 113 16.67 -16.30 -9.84
CA TRP A 113 17.80 -16.50 -8.94
C TRP A 113 18.40 -17.90 -9.04
N THR A 114 17.58 -18.89 -9.35
CA THR A 114 17.97 -20.29 -9.52
C THR A 114 18.39 -20.65 -10.93
N SER A 115 18.09 -19.79 -11.91
CA SER A 115 18.48 -19.96 -13.31
C SER A 115 19.99 -19.73 -13.51
N GLU A 116 20.63 -20.57 -14.32
CA GLU A 116 22.06 -20.43 -14.66
C GLU A 116 22.34 -19.16 -15.47
N ILE A 117 23.53 -18.58 -15.29
CA ILE A 117 23.95 -17.36 -15.98
C ILE A 117 24.35 -17.73 -17.41
N ASP A 118 23.61 -17.22 -18.40
CA ASP A 118 23.96 -17.45 -19.81
C ASP A 118 25.27 -16.71 -20.16
N PRO A 119 26.30 -17.41 -20.64
CA PRO A 119 27.61 -16.82 -20.89
C PRO A 119 27.65 -15.89 -22.11
N VAL A 120 26.59 -15.87 -22.93
CA VAL A 120 26.55 -15.23 -24.26
C VAL A 120 26.68 -13.70 -24.21
N PHE A 121 26.34 -13.04 -23.09
CA PHE A 121 26.44 -11.58 -22.93
C PHE A 121 27.35 -11.12 -21.77
N GLY A 122 28.30 -11.96 -21.35
CA GLY A 122 29.31 -11.60 -20.35
C GLY A 122 28.75 -11.27 -18.96
N GLY A 123 27.51 -11.66 -18.67
CA GLY A 123 26.86 -11.52 -17.36
C GLY A 123 26.58 -10.08 -16.90
N GLN A 124 27.14 -9.04 -17.52
CA GLN A 124 27.04 -7.67 -16.98
C GLN A 124 25.62 -7.10 -16.97
N ALA A 125 24.84 -7.35 -18.04
CA ALA A 125 23.43 -6.96 -18.07
C ALA A 125 22.60 -7.75 -17.04
N GLN A 126 22.94 -9.03 -16.83
CA GLN A 126 22.28 -9.89 -15.86
C GLN A 126 22.60 -9.46 -14.42
N GLU A 127 23.87 -9.15 -14.11
CA GLU A 127 24.28 -8.64 -12.79
C GLU A 127 23.70 -7.25 -12.47
N ALA A 128 23.67 -6.35 -13.44
CA ALA A 128 23.02 -5.05 -13.28
C ALA A 128 21.51 -5.19 -13.01
N SER A 129 20.83 -6.06 -13.75
CA SER A 129 19.41 -6.35 -13.54
C SER A 129 19.15 -7.00 -12.18
N ARG A 130 20.00 -7.93 -11.74
CA ARG A 130 19.90 -8.62 -10.44
C ARG A 130 20.09 -7.65 -9.28
N THR A 131 21.06 -6.73 -9.39
CA THR A 131 21.34 -5.71 -8.38
C THR A 131 20.18 -4.72 -8.25
N PHE A 132 19.62 -4.26 -9.37
CA PHE A 132 18.46 -3.38 -9.38
C PHE A 132 17.21 -4.08 -8.81
N LEU A 133 16.96 -5.32 -9.22
CA LEU A 133 15.83 -6.12 -8.74
C LEU A 133 15.90 -6.34 -7.23
N LEU A 134 17.06 -6.65 -6.68
CA LEU A 134 17.23 -6.92 -5.24
C LEU A 134 17.18 -5.65 -4.39
N ASN A 135 17.82 -4.57 -4.82
CA ASN A 135 18.02 -3.41 -3.96
C ASN A 135 16.91 -2.35 -4.10
N CYS A 136 16.33 -2.20 -5.29
CA CYS A 136 15.34 -1.17 -5.54
C CYS A 136 13.92 -1.73 -5.66
N TYR A 137 13.77 -2.85 -6.37
CA TYR A 137 12.45 -3.41 -6.65
C TYR A 137 11.93 -4.28 -5.49
N LEU A 138 12.76 -5.17 -4.94
CA LEU A 138 12.41 -6.10 -3.85
C LEU A 138 11.81 -5.42 -2.61
N PRO A 139 12.37 -4.29 -2.11
CA PRO A 139 11.76 -3.59 -0.99
C PRO A 139 10.38 -3.06 -1.34
N GLY A 140 10.20 -2.51 -2.55
CA GLY A 140 8.91 -1.98 -3.00
C GLY A 140 7.83 -3.06 -3.04
N ILE A 141 8.12 -4.21 -3.66
CA ILE A 141 7.21 -5.36 -3.77
C ILE A 141 6.91 -6.02 -2.43
N ILE A 142 7.72 -5.85 -1.38
CA ILE A 142 7.43 -6.41 -0.05
C ILE A 142 6.75 -5.38 0.85
N LEU A 143 7.31 -4.18 0.98
CA LEU A 143 6.83 -3.16 1.91
C LEU A 143 5.45 -2.64 1.53
N VAL A 144 5.16 -2.47 0.23
CA VAL A 144 3.88 -1.91 -0.22
C VAL A 144 2.71 -2.86 0.08
N PRO A 145 2.70 -4.14 -0.34
CA PRO A 145 1.62 -5.06 0.02
C PRO A 145 1.49 -5.20 1.53
N LEU A 146 2.61 -5.28 2.26
CA LEU A 146 2.58 -5.38 3.71
C LEU A 146 1.93 -4.15 4.34
N TYR A 147 2.32 -2.95 3.91
CA TYR A 147 1.73 -1.69 4.36
C TYR A 147 0.23 -1.62 4.04
N VAL A 148 -0.16 -1.97 2.81
CA VAL A 148 -1.56 -1.91 2.38
C VAL A 148 -2.42 -2.90 3.16
N VAL A 149 -1.99 -4.15 3.31
CA VAL A 149 -2.71 -5.16 4.08
C VAL A 149 -2.82 -4.76 5.55
N TRP A 150 -1.71 -4.31 6.16
CA TRP A 150 -1.69 -3.87 7.54
C TRP A 150 -2.61 -2.67 7.78
N TYR A 151 -2.57 -1.67 6.90
CA TYR A 151 -3.35 -0.45 7.04
C TYR A 151 -4.85 -0.69 6.77
N LEU A 152 -5.20 -1.47 5.75
CA LEU A 152 -6.59 -1.82 5.45
C LEU A 152 -7.22 -2.68 6.56
N ASN A 153 -6.40 -3.38 7.35
CA ASN A 153 -6.89 -4.16 8.48
C ASN A 153 -7.13 -3.31 9.75
N ARG A 154 -6.66 -2.06 9.82
CA ARG A 154 -6.87 -1.15 10.98
C ARG A 154 -8.27 -0.53 11.02
N ALA A 155 -8.76 -0.27 12.24
CA ALA A 155 -10.07 0.33 12.53
C ALA A 155 -10.44 1.59 11.71
N PRO A 156 -9.57 2.61 11.52
CA PRO A 156 -9.89 3.78 10.72
C PRO A 156 -10.20 3.48 9.25
N ALA A 157 -9.53 2.50 8.64
CA ALA A 157 -9.82 2.08 7.27
C ALA A 157 -11.17 1.35 7.20
N ARG A 158 -11.51 0.53 8.21
CA ARG A 158 -12.81 -0.16 8.30
C ARG A 158 -13.97 0.83 8.43
N ALA A 159 -13.81 1.87 9.24
CA ALA A 159 -14.78 2.95 9.40
C ALA A 159 -15.08 3.68 8.07
N PHE A 160 -14.06 3.90 7.23
CA PHE A 160 -14.22 4.51 5.90
C PHE A 160 -15.11 3.66 4.97
N TYR A 161 -14.86 2.34 4.88
CA TYR A 161 -15.63 1.46 3.99
C TYR A 161 -17.05 1.14 4.50
N TRP A 162 -17.27 1.20 5.82
CA TRP A 162 -18.60 1.06 6.42
C TRP A 162 -19.36 2.39 6.57
N ARG A 163 -18.71 3.54 6.29
CA ARG A 163 -19.26 4.89 6.51
C ARG A 163 -19.78 5.15 7.92
N VAL A 164 -19.22 4.44 8.90
CA VAL A 164 -19.54 4.63 10.32
C VAL A 164 -18.63 5.73 10.85
N PRO A 165 -19.16 6.78 11.51
CA PRO A 165 -18.34 7.83 12.08
C PRO A 165 -17.41 7.26 13.15
N LEU A 166 -16.19 7.79 13.23
CA LEU A 166 -15.16 7.26 14.14
C LEU A 166 -15.59 7.34 15.61
N SER A 167 -16.44 8.30 15.94
CA SER A 167 -17.06 8.47 17.26
C SER A 167 -17.90 7.27 17.67
N GLU A 168 -18.65 6.67 16.74
CA GLU A 168 -19.45 5.46 17.02
C GLU A 168 -18.56 4.22 17.20
N LEU A 169 -17.46 4.10 16.43
CA LEU A 169 -16.49 3.03 16.67
C LEU A 169 -15.73 3.21 18.00
N ALA A 170 -15.35 4.44 18.36
CA ALA A 170 -14.67 4.74 19.62
C ALA A 170 -15.61 4.55 20.83
N ALA A 171 -16.92 4.77 20.67
CA ALA A 171 -17.92 4.45 21.67
C ALA A 171 -18.12 2.93 21.85
N GLN A 172 -17.88 2.13 20.81
CA GLN A 172 -17.97 0.66 20.86
C GLN A 172 -16.69 -0.01 21.37
N ASP A 173 -15.51 0.62 21.18
CA ASP A 173 -14.22 0.11 21.66
C ASP A 173 -13.51 1.16 22.57
N PRO A 174 -13.65 1.04 23.91
CA PRO A 174 -13.09 1.99 24.88
C PRO A 174 -11.56 2.16 24.77
N ARG A 175 -10.85 1.19 24.18
CA ARG A 175 -9.39 1.23 24.00
C ARG A 175 -8.96 2.21 22.92
N LEU A 176 -9.85 2.55 21.98
CA LEU A 176 -9.59 3.54 20.93
C LEU A 176 -9.91 4.97 21.37
N ALA A 177 -10.69 5.13 22.46
CA ALA A 177 -11.05 6.42 23.05
C ALA A 177 -9.98 6.99 23.99
N GLN A 178 -9.01 6.17 24.40
CA GLN A 178 -7.88 6.63 25.21
C GLN A 178 -6.79 7.18 24.28
N PRO A 179 -6.55 8.50 24.23
CA PRO A 179 -5.25 8.98 23.77
C PRO A 179 -4.20 8.35 24.67
N ALA A 180 -3.10 7.86 24.08
CA ALA A 180 -2.00 7.18 24.76
C ALA A 180 -1.57 7.89 26.08
N GLN A 181 -2.20 7.52 27.19
CA GLN A 181 -1.87 7.89 28.56
C GLN A 181 -1.16 6.73 29.28
N GLU A 182 -0.59 5.78 28.53
CA GLU A 182 0.37 4.83 29.08
C GLU A 182 1.77 5.45 28.98
N GLY A 183 2.25 6.04 30.08
CA GLY A 183 3.69 6.32 30.20
C GLY A 183 4.17 7.48 31.06
N TRP A 184 3.32 8.17 31.83
CA TRP A 184 3.84 9.08 32.87
C TRP A 184 3.10 8.82 34.18
N PRO A 185 3.77 8.32 35.24
CA PRO A 185 3.15 8.32 36.55
C PRO A 185 2.82 9.78 36.91
N PRO A 186 1.68 10.04 37.57
CA PRO A 186 1.40 11.38 38.08
C PRO A 186 2.63 11.83 38.89
N PRO A 187 3.05 13.11 38.82
CA PRO A 187 4.10 13.59 39.70
C PRO A 187 3.65 13.28 41.13
N GLU A 188 4.28 12.28 41.75
CA GLU A 188 4.13 12.04 43.17
C GLU A 188 4.45 13.36 43.87
N ASP A 189 3.48 13.80 44.64
CA ASP A 189 3.55 15.01 45.44
C ASP A 189 4.74 14.86 46.40
N LEU A 190 5.87 15.47 46.02
CA LEU A 190 7.11 15.49 46.79
C LEU A 190 7.01 16.43 48.01
N SER A 191 5.81 16.87 48.40
CA SER A 191 5.60 17.79 49.53
C SER A 191 5.69 17.15 50.91
N ASP A 192 5.66 15.81 51.02
CA ASP A 192 5.69 15.10 52.31
C ASP A 192 7.07 14.51 52.65
N GLN A 193 8.13 15.30 52.49
CA GLN A 193 9.41 15.04 53.16
C GLN A 193 9.40 15.72 54.54
N PRO A 194 9.20 15.00 55.66
CA PRO A 194 9.32 15.60 56.98
C PRO A 194 10.76 16.06 57.20
N THR A 195 10.93 17.36 57.40
CA THR A 195 12.14 17.97 57.96
C THR A 195 12.49 17.25 59.26
N LYS A 196 13.53 16.41 59.21
CA LYS A 196 14.21 15.90 60.41
C LYS A 196 14.92 17.06 61.10
N THR A 197 14.22 17.71 62.02
CA THR A 197 14.83 18.41 63.16
C THR A 197 15.04 17.39 64.27
N GLU A 198 16.29 17.11 64.61
CA GLU A 198 16.75 16.65 65.93
C GLU A 198 18.29 16.83 65.92
N THR A 199 18.76 17.92 66.52
CA THR A 199 19.57 18.00 67.77
C THR A 199 21.01 17.54 67.62
#